data_AF-A0A7Y2JD66-F1
#
_entry.id   AF-A0A7Y2JD66-F1
#
_cell.length_a   1.000
_cell.length_b   1.000
_cell.length_c   1.000
_cell.angle_alpha   90.00
_cell.angle_beta   90.00
_cell.angle_gamma   90.00
#
_symmetry.space_group_name_H-M   'P 1'
#
loop_
_entity.id
_entity.type
_entity.pdbx_description
1 polymer ?
#
loop_
_entity_poly.entity_id
_entity_poly.type
_entity_poly.pdbx_seq_one_letter_code
_entity_poly.pdbx_strand_id
1 'polypeptide(L)' 'EKVLSFGERKMLDTARSLLVKEISIARSVTEEVVEADLRRFLKL' A
#
# COMPACT_ATOMS: atom_id res chain seq x y z
N GLU A 1 4.00 16.30 14.38
CA GLU A 1 3.57 15.14 13.58
C GLU A 1 2.56 14.33 14.40
N LYS A 2 1.37 14.04 13.85
CA LYS A 2 0.42 13.17 14.55
C LYS A 2 0.78 11.73 14.20
N VAL A 3 1.26 10.98 15.19
CA VAL A 3 1.48 9.54 15.06
C VAL A 3 0.11 8.87 15.01
N LEU A 4 -0.12 8.05 13.99
CA LEU A 4 -1.34 7.24 13.90
C LEU A 4 -1.51 6.44 15.20
N SER A 5 -2.74 6.27 15.67
CA SER A 5 -3.06 5.31 16.71
C SER A 5 -2.82 3.89 16.21
N PHE A 6 -2.78 2.92 17.13
CA PHE A 6 -2.63 1.51 16.76
C PHE A 6 -3.72 1.04 15.78
N GLY A 7 -4.97 1.45 16.01
CA GLY A 7 -6.09 1.12 15.14
C GLY A 7 -5.94 1.72 13.74
N GLU A 8 -5.54 2.98 13.67
CA GLU A 8 -5.33 3.67 12.39
C GLU A 8 -4.16 3.07 11.60
N ARG A 9 -3.05 2.70 12.25
CA ARG A 9 -1.94 1.98 11.60
C ARG A 9 -2.42 0.65 11.02
N LYS A 10 -3.10 -0.16 11.83
CA LYS A 10 -3.58 -1.48 11.39
C LYS A 10 -4.56 -1.36 10.22
N MET A 11 -5.44 -0.36 10.25
CA MET A 11 -6.39 -0.08 9.17
C MET A 11 -5.67 0.35 7.89
N LEU A 12 -4.67 1.24 8.01
CA LEU A 12 -3.85 1.68 6.89
C LEU A 12 -3.06 0.52 6.27
N ASP A 13 -2.42 -0.32 7.09
CA ASP A 13 -1.66 -1.48 6.62
C ASP A 13 -2.57 -2.45 5.86
N THR A 14 -3.78 -2.70 6.39
CA THR A 14 -4.77 -3.57 5.73
C THR A 14 -5.22 -2.99 4.38
N ALA A 15 -5.54 -1.69 4.36
CA ALA A 15 -5.95 -1.00 3.14
C ALA A 15 -4.84 -1.00 2.08
N ARG A 16 -3.58 -0.81 2.51
CA ARG A 16 -2.41 -0.86 1.62
C ARG A 16 -2.23 -2.25 1.01
N SER A 17 -2.30 -3.32 1.81
CA SER A 17 -2.16 -4.68 1.29
C SER A 17 -3.25 -5.03 0.27
N LEU A 18 -4.50 -4.62 0.52
CA LEU A 18 -5.59 -4.79 -0.43
C LEU A 18 -5.34 -4.02 -1.74
N LEU A 19 -4.93 -2.76 -1.63
CA LEU A 19 -4.64 -1.92 -2.80
C LEU A 19 -3.54 -2.51 -3.69
N VAL A 20 -2.44 -2.97 -3.08
CA VAL A 20 -1.32 -3.59 -3.80
C VAL A 20 -1.79 -4.83 -4.56
N LYS A 21 -2.56 -5.70 -3.88
CA LYS A 21 -3.07 -6.94 -4.44
C LYS A 21 -4.01 -6.71 -5.63
N GLU A 22 -4.98 -5.82 -5.50
CA GLU A 22 -5.94 -5.54 -6.57
C GLU A 22 -5.26 -4.94 -7.81
N ILE A 23 -4.29 -4.03 -7.62
CA ILE A 23 -3.52 -3.44 -8.72
C ILE A 23 -2.60 -4.49 -9.37
N SER A 24 -1.97 -5.36 -8.58
CA SER A 24 -1.12 -6.45 -9.07
C SER A 24 -1.91 -7.38 -9.99
N ILE A 25 -3.12 -7.78 -9.58
CA ILE A 25 -4.05 -8.58 -10.40
C ILE A 25 -4.44 -7.82 -11.67
N ALA A 26 -4.89 -6.56 -11.53
CA ALA A 26 -5.37 -5.76 -12.65
C ALA A 26 -4.28 -5.49 -13.72
N ARG A 27 -3.01 -5.36 -13.32
CA ARG A 27 -1.88 -5.10 -14.22
C ARG A 27 -1.11 -6.37 -14.60
N SER A 28 -1.41 -7.53 -14.02
CA SER A 28 -0.64 -8.78 -14.17
C SER A 28 0.87 -8.58 -13.94
N VAL A 29 1.20 -7.79 -12.91
CA VAL A 29 2.58 -7.59 -12.42
C VAL A 29 2.67 -8.07 -10.98
N THR A 30 3.87 -8.31 -10.48
CA THR A 30 4.03 -8.76 -9.09
C THR A 30 3.72 -7.64 -8.10
N GLU A 31 3.33 -8.01 -6.88
CA GLU A 31 3.02 -7.07 -5.80
C GLU A 31 4.23 -6.15 -5.50
N GLU A 32 5.46 -6.65 -5.61
CA GLU A 32 6.69 -5.87 -5.37
C GLU A 32 6.83 -4.70 -6.35
N VAL A 33 6.44 -4.88 -7.61
CA VAL A 33 6.46 -3.83 -8.63
C VAL A 33 5.46 -2.74 -8.27
N VAL A 34 4.24 -3.13 -7.88
CA VAL A 34 3.19 -2.19 -7.45
C VAL A 34 3.62 -1.44 -6.19
N GLU A 35 4.22 -2.14 -5.23
CA GLU A 35 4.71 -1.58 -3.97
C GLU A 35 5.83 -0.54 -4.21
N ALA A 36 6.73 -0.81 -5.16
CA ALA A 36 7.77 0.13 -5.58
C ALA A 36 7.17 1.38 -6.27
N ASP A 37 6.19 1.18 -7.15
CA ASP A 37 5.45 2.27 -7.80
C ASP A 37 4.73 3.13 -6.76
N LEU A 38 4.01 2.52 -5.81
CA LEU A 38 3.28 3.24 -4.76
C LEU A 38 4.21 4.04 -3.85
N ARG A 39 5.37 3.48 -3.45
CA ARG A 39 6.39 4.23 -2.70
C ARG A 39 6.86 5.47 -3.46
N ARG A 40 7.13 5.31 -4.76
CA ARG A 40 7.53 6.43 -5.64
C ARG A 40 6.45 7.50 -5.75
N PHE A 41 5.18 7.10 -5.92
CA PHE A 41 4.06 8.05 -6.06
C PHE A 41 3.76 8.80 -4.76
N LEU A 42 3.73 8.09 -3.64
CA LEU A 42 3.39 8.65 -2.33
C LEU A 42 4.56 9.42 -1.69
N LYS A 43 5.74 9.44 -2.32
CA LYS A 43 6.98 10.02 -1.79
C LYS A 43 7.26 9.53 -0.36
N LEU A 44 7.01 8.25 -0.13
CA LEU A 44 7.29 7.54 1.12
C LEU A 44 8.72 7.01 1.14
#